data_AF-A0A1V5HXI0-F1
#
_entry.id   AF-A0A1V5HXI0-F1
#
_cell.length_a   1.000
_cell.length_b   1.000
_cell.length_c   1.000
_cell.angle_alpha   90.00
_cell.angle_beta   90.00
_cell.angle_gamma   90.00
#
_symmetry.space_group_name_H-M   'P 1'
#
loop_
_entity.id
_entity.type
_entity.pdbx_description
1 polymer ?
#
loop_
_entity_poly.entity_id
_entity_poly.type
_entity_poly.pdbx_seq_one_letter_code
_entity_poly.pdbx_strand_id
1 'polypeptide(L)'
;MEFLVTLIVAAVLIRLIKFYYAPSKKEAQLVITGVPGYTPASLKEASWMWIPPGRGFTFRGYEIPDGMLYVGDRMRDFTGSNEACLVDPALPVAAKGTPFERTGIVFPRYDRLTPEQRGGFLSWLGEGRRGAVDHAWLLLFLYGVERRLFVDGPRANIPMREQDRLAAEIRELMETYGEIRSFRGQCKNLLAASWASHGVFAEIPDYVDFTDRFCSGAFNVIFSLYVAGGRPIPAEVALQWIRLHPEHVKGTMMRRFPSEFERLFINGYSQRFGEGIFIHNNRTSLSFVYRGANPSFGNGVKLTVPSLPEPFLLDTPLKQIRTLACDCADAIRNDNSKGHDLDAVHGEDRDLLESLDDDHRELMARLASKTLWPRGEFLSACEELSVLPDPSIELINSWAFITGGLPLIEDGDPLFVDMELLREIFVGDNPGKESGMRTGGMKE
;
A
#
# COMPACT_ATOMS: atom_id res chain seq x y z
N MET A 1 9.92 -17.43 71.27
CA MET A 1 10.62 -16.25 70.70
C MET A 1 11.41 -16.61 69.44
N GLU A 2 12.00 -17.81 69.32
CA GLU A 2 12.80 -18.19 68.15
C GLU A 2 12.05 -18.19 66.82
N PHE A 3 10.79 -18.63 66.79
CA PHE A 3 9.98 -18.69 65.56
C PHE A 3 9.66 -17.30 64.96
N LEU A 4 9.55 -16.27 65.80
CA LEU A 4 9.30 -14.89 65.36
C LEU A 4 10.59 -14.28 64.79
N VAL A 5 11.75 -14.64 65.34
CA VAL A 5 13.07 -14.17 64.89
C VAL A 5 13.41 -14.78 63.52
N THR A 6 13.13 -16.07 63.28
CA THR A 6 13.34 -16.68 61.96
C THR A 6 12.45 -16.09 60.87
N LEU A 7 11.19 -15.75 61.19
CA LEU A 7 10.27 -15.10 60.24
C LEU A 7 10.71 -13.67 59.88
N ILE A 8 11.22 -12.91 60.87
CA ILE A 8 11.76 -11.57 60.63
C ILE A 8 13.05 -11.65 59.82
N VAL A 9 13.95 -12.59 60.13
CA VAL A 9 15.20 -12.79 59.37
C VAL A 9 14.91 -13.23 57.93
N ALA A 10 13.94 -14.12 57.70
CA ALA A 10 13.51 -14.52 56.36
C ALA A 10 12.85 -13.37 55.59
N ALA A 11 12.01 -12.56 56.22
CA ALA A 11 11.38 -11.40 55.59
C ALA A 11 12.41 -10.30 55.25
N VAL A 12 13.43 -10.12 56.10
CA VAL A 12 14.54 -9.19 55.88
C VAL A 12 15.47 -9.71 54.78
N LEU A 13 15.78 -11.01 54.75
CA LEU A 13 16.55 -11.63 53.66
C LEU A 13 15.80 -11.58 52.33
N ILE A 14 14.49 -11.81 52.29
CA ILE A 14 13.68 -11.67 51.07
C ILE A 14 13.62 -10.20 50.61
N ARG A 15 13.54 -9.24 51.53
CA ARG A 15 13.65 -7.80 51.20
C ARG A 15 15.05 -7.43 50.70
N LEU A 16 16.11 -7.97 51.28
CA LEU A 16 17.50 -7.73 50.86
C LEU A 16 17.81 -8.38 49.50
N ILE A 17 17.30 -9.59 49.25
CA ILE A 17 17.41 -10.28 47.95
C ILE A 17 16.60 -9.52 46.88
N LYS A 18 15.40 -9.01 47.19
CA LYS A 18 14.66 -8.12 46.28
C LYS A 18 15.37 -6.78 46.02
N PHE A 19 16.17 -6.29 46.97
CA PHE A 19 17.00 -5.11 46.78
C PHE A 19 18.26 -5.39 45.94
N TYR A 20 18.80 -6.62 46.00
CA TYR A 20 19.97 -7.05 45.23
C TYR A 20 19.65 -7.57 43.82
N TYR A 21 18.40 -7.97 43.56
CA TYR A 21 17.91 -8.42 42.24
C TYR A 21 16.97 -7.41 41.53
N ALA A 22 16.96 -6.15 41.96
CA ALA A 22 16.46 -5.08 41.12
C ALA A 22 17.61 -4.68 40.17
N PRO A 23 17.55 -4.97 38.85
CA PRO A 23 18.46 -4.31 37.93
C PRO A 23 18.20 -2.81 38.09
N SER A 24 19.23 -2.05 38.47
CA SER A 24 19.12 -0.61 38.46
C SER A 24 18.67 -0.22 37.05
N LYS A 25 17.48 0.35 36.91
CA LYS A 25 17.11 1.15 35.74
C LYS A 25 18.11 2.30 35.70
N LYS A 26 19.29 2.06 35.12
CA LYS A 26 19.95 3.13 34.36
C LYS A 26 18.91 3.48 33.32
N GLU A 27 18.24 4.61 33.52
CA GLU A 27 17.46 5.27 32.48
C GLU A 27 18.33 5.23 31.23
N ALA A 28 17.94 4.42 30.24
CA ALA A 28 18.57 4.51 28.94
C ALA A 28 18.07 5.82 28.37
N GLN A 29 18.81 6.88 28.66
CA GLN A 29 18.48 8.22 28.20
C GLN A 29 18.56 8.19 26.68
N LEU A 30 17.46 8.60 26.04
CA LEU A 30 17.49 8.99 24.64
C LEU A 30 18.46 10.16 24.52
N VAL A 31 19.58 9.96 23.84
CA VAL A 31 20.56 11.02 23.61
C VAL A 31 20.45 11.44 22.16
N ILE A 32 19.91 12.64 21.93
CA ILE A 32 19.83 13.20 20.59
C ILE A 32 21.09 14.00 20.34
N THR A 33 21.80 13.68 19.26
CA THR A 33 23.01 14.43 18.91
C THR A 33 22.68 15.92 18.75
N GLY A 34 23.51 16.77 19.36
CA GLY A 34 23.37 18.23 19.32
C GLY A 34 22.35 18.87 20.28
N VAL A 35 21.63 18.13 21.12
CA VAL A 35 20.81 18.70 22.23
C VAL A 35 21.02 17.90 23.52
N PRO A 36 21.64 18.49 24.56
CA PRO A 36 21.75 17.83 25.86
C PRO A 36 20.38 17.72 26.55
N GLY A 37 20.04 16.52 27.02
CA GLY A 37 18.99 16.30 28.02
C GLY A 37 17.55 16.34 27.52
N TYR A 38 17.10 15.28 26.84
CA TYR A 38 15.66 14.99 26.81
C TYR A 38 15.23 14.51 28.20
N THR A 39 14.48 15.34 28.93
CA THR A 39 13.75 14.92 30.14
C THR A 39 12.26 14.87 29.82
N PRO A 40 11.55 13.73 30.03
CA PRO A 40 10.11 13.56 29.77
C PRO A 40 9.17 14.56 30.49
N ALA A 41 9.70 15.40 31.38
CA ALA A 41 8.93 16.25 32.28
C ALA A 41 8.45 17.59 31.68
N SER A 42 8.86 17.98 30.47
CA SER A 42 8.54 19.32 29.91
C SER A 42 7.44 19.35 28.84
N LEU A 43 6.67 18.27 28.65
CA LEU A 43 5.65 18.20 27.61
C LEU A 43 4.25 17.98 28.20
N LYS A 44 3.52 19.07 28.44
CA LYS A 44 2.06 18.99 28.63
C LYS A 44 1.39 19.13 27.26
N GLU A 45 0.65 18.06 26.91
CA GLU A 45 -0.28 17.86 25.76
C GLU A 45 0.22 17.09 24.53
N ALA A 46 1.51 16.74 24.44
CA ALA A 46 2.02 15.67 23.57
C ALA A 46 3.44 15.27 24.01
N SER A 47 3.65 14.06 24.52
CA SER A 47 4.94 13.55 25.00
C SER A 47 5.76 12.87 23.90
N TRP A 48 5.62 13.37 22.66
CA TRP A 48 6.32 12.89 21.48
C TRP A 48 7.09 14.01 20.79
N MET A 49 8.10 13.62 20.02
CA MET A 49 8.90 14.51 19.20
C MET A 49 9.23 13.83 17.87
N TRP A 50 9.17 14.62 16.79
CA TRP A 50 9.72 14.23 15.50
C TRP A 50 11.23 14.51 15.48
N ILE A 51 12.03 13.49 15.16
CA ILE A 51 13.45 13.65 14.91
C ILE A 51 13.63 13.90 13.40
N PRO A 52 14.06 15.10 12.96
CA PRO A 52 14.12 15.44 11.55
C PRO A 52 15.27 14.74 10.80
N PRO A 53 15.24 14.72 9.46
CA PRO A 53 16.37 14.31 8.63
C PRO A 53 17.69 14.99 9.02
N GLY A 54 18.78 14.25 8.90
CA GLY A 54 20.14 14.66 9.24
C GLY A 54 20.45 14.66 10.75
N ARG A 55 19.54 14.17 11.59
CA ARG A 55 19.70 14.21 13.05
C ARG A 55 19.66 12.81 13.66
N GLY A 56 20.85 12.27 13.93
CA GLY A 56 21.01 11.00 14.62
C GLY A 56 20.76 11.07 16.12
N PHE A 57 20.55 9.92 16.73
CA PHE A 57 20.39 9.76 18.18
C PHE A 57 20.83 8.36 18.61
N THR A 58 21.15 8.22 19.89
CA THR A 58 21.46 6.94 20.50
C THR A 58 20.32 6.53 21.43
N PHE A 59 19.86 5.29 21.29
CA PHE A 59 18.79 4.74 22.11
C PHE A 59 19.09 3.29 22.47
N ARG A 60 19.14 2.98 23.79
CA ARG A 60 19.36 1.61 24.32
C ARG A 60 20.61 0.89 23.76
N GLY A 61 21.63 1.64 23.38
CA GLY A 61 22.87 1.10 22.79
C GLY A 61 22.87 1.00 21.26
N TYR A 62 21.75 1.30 20.61
CA TYR A 62 21.68 1.47 19.16
C TYR A 62 22.04 2.91 18.80
N GLU A 63 23.01 3.06 17.89
CA GLU A 63 23.34 4.34 17.27
C GLU A 63 22.55 4.47 15.97
N ILE A 64 21.66 5.46 15.90
CA ILE A 64 20.81 5.70 14.75
C ILE A 64 21.33 6.97 14.07
N PRO A 65 21.96 6.87 12.88
CA PRO A 65 22.69 7.97 12.28
C PRO A 65 21.79 9.07 11.70
N ASP A 66 20.53 8.75 11.40
CA ASP A 66 19.58 9.66 10.78
C ASP A 66 18.19 9.54 11.43
N GLY A 67 17.45 10.66 11.44
CA GLY A 67 16.12 10.76 12.00
C GLY A 67 15.05 10.19 11.07
N MET A 68 14.00 10.98 10.86
CA MET A 68 12.77 10.62 10.15
C MET A 68 11.84 9.69 10.93
N LEU A 69 11.78 9.86 12.26
CA LEU A 69 10.89 9.08 13.11
C LEU A 69 10.33 9.87 14.29
N TYR A 70 9.22 9.37 14.82
CA TYR A 70 8.59 9.86 16.03
C TYR A 70 9.10 9.08 17.24
N VAL A 71 9.51 9.79 18.29
CA VAL A 71 9.93 9.21 19.58
C VAL A 71 9.12 9.83 20.71
N GLY A 72 8.62 9.01 21.64
CA GLY A 72 7.81 9.49 22.75
C GLY A 72 6.93 8.42 23.38
N ASP A 73 6.22 8.75 24.45
CA ASP A 73 5.36 7.79 25.16
C ASP A 73 3.88 7.86 24.74
N ARG A 74 3.43 8.98 24.12
CA ARG A 74 2.02 9.15 23.72
C ARG A 74 1.85 10.08 22.54
N MET A 75 1.44 9.52 21.42
CA MET A 75 1.00 10.19 20.19
C MET A 75 -0.28 9.51 19.71
N ARG A 76 -1.46 10.12 19.91
CA ARG A 76 -2.71 9.47 19.51
C ARG A 76 -2.86 9.39 17.98
N ASP A 77 -3.33 8.24 17.52
CA ASP A 77 -3.76 7.98 16.15
C ASP A 77 -5.27 8.26 15.98
N PHE A 78 -5.80 8.09 14.77
CA PHE A 78 -7.21 8.37 14.46
C PHE A 78 -8.20 7.37 15.08
N THR A 79 -7.73 6.22 15.56
CA THR A 79 -8.54 5.22 16.29
C THR A 79 -8.60 5.53 17.78
N GLY A 80 -7.81 6.49 18.26
CA GLY A 80 -7.63 6.79 19.68
C GLY A 80 -6.53 5.96 20.36
N SER A 81 -5.94 5.01 19.64
CA SER A 81 -4.75 4.25 20.08
C SER A 81 -3.49 5.11 19.96
N ASN A 82 -2.34 4.59 20.41
CA ASN A 82 -1.05 5.23 20.13
C ASN A 82 -0.69 5.05 18.64
N GLU A 83 0.11 5.93 18.07
CA GLU A 83 0.56 5.79 16.69
C GLU A 83 1.47 4.56 16.53
N ALA A 84 1.25 3.78 15.47
CA ALA A 84 1.93 2.50 15.25
C ALA A 84 3.46 2.65 15.10
N CYS A 85 3.90 3.76 14.49
CA CYS A 85 5.30 4.08 14.26
C CYS A 85 6.01 4.76 15.44
N LEU A 86 5.30 5.07 16.54
CA LEU A 86 5.89 5.79 17.65
C LEU A 86 6.90 4.90 18.39
N VAL A 87 8.18 5.29 18.32
CA VAL A 87 9.25 4.65 19.09
C VAL A 87 9.15 5.10 20.54
N ASP A 88 8.60 4.24 21.39
CA ASP A 88 8.48 4.52 22.83
C ASP A 88 9.76 4.14 23.59
N PRO A 89 10.47 5.12 24.19
CA PRO A 89 11.71 4.86 24.92
C PRO A 89 11.52 4.10 26.25
N ALA A 90 10.29 4.06 26.78
CA ALA A 90 9.96 3.38 28.01
C ALA A 90 9.83 1.85 27.83
N LEU A 91 9.60 1.39 26.61
CA LEU A 91 9.41 -0.04 26.32
C LEU A 91 10.75 -0.82 26.34
N PRO A 92 10.74 -2.09 26.77
CA PRO A 92 11.95 -2.91 26.78
C PRO A 92 12.44 -3.21 25.35
N VAL A 93 13.76 -3.18 25.17
CA VAL A 93 14.47 -3.45 23.91
C VAL A 93 15.61 -4.41 24.22
N ALA A 94 15.77 -5.46 23.41
CA ALA A 94 16.88 -6.39 23.51
C ALA A 94 18.20 -5.70 23.15
N ALA A 95 19.29 -6.07 23.84
CA ALA A 95 20.61 -5.47 23.63
C ALA A 95 21.18 -5.73 22.22
N LYS A 96 20.70 -6.79 21.55
CA LYS A 96 20.95 -7.10 20.15
C LYS A 96 19.65 -7.57 19.54
N GLY A 97 19.34 -7.10 18.34
CA GLY A 97 18.21 -7.56 17.55
C GLY A 97 18.65 -7.88 16.14
N THR A 98 17.85 -8.69 15.47
CA THR A 98 18.15 -9.22 14.14
C THR A 98 17.20 -8.58 13.13
N PRO A 99 17.66 -7.68 12.24
CA PRO A 99 16.75 -6.92 11.37
C PRO A 99 16.06 -7.78 10.31
N PHE A 100 16.61 -8.95 9.98
CA PHE A 100 16.11 -9.84 8.92
C PHE A 100 15.30 -11.05 9.42
N GLU A 101 15.09 -11.18 10.73
CA GLU A 101 14.30 -12.29 11.27
C GLU A 101 12.82 -12.12 10.92
N ARG A 102 12.24 -13.16 10.30
CA ARG A 102 10.86 -13.10 9.83
C ARG A 102 9.88 -13.02 10.99
N THR A 103 9.09 -11.95 11.02
CA THR A 103 8.15 -11.71 12.12
C THR A 103 6.76 -12.30 11.87
N GLY A 104 6.36 -12.42 10.60
CA GLY A 104 4.99 -12.79 10.21
C GLY A 104 3.94 -11.72 10.52
N ILE A 105 4.36 -10.51 10.95
CA ILE A 105 3.43 -9.45 11.35
C ILE A 105 2.97 -8.67 10.11
N VAL A 106 1.66 -8.71 9.85
CA VAL A 106 1.04 -7.98 8.73
C VAL A 106 0.91 -6.47 9.02
N PHE A 107 0.50 -6.13 10.25
CA PHE A 107 0.32 -4.75 10.70
C PHE A 107 1.21 -4.43 11.90
N PRO A 108 2.49 -4.09 11.68
CA PRO A 108 3.41 -3.87 12.77
C PRO A 108 3.04 -2.62 13.55
N ARG A 109 3.12 -2.74 14.88
CA ARG A 109 2.99 -1.61 15.79
C ARG A 109 4.09 -1.68 16.82
N TYR A 110 4.88 -0.62 16.95
CA TYR A 110 6.05 -0.59 17.81
C TYR A 110 5.72 -0.93 19.28
N ASP A 111 4.55 -0.48 19.76
CA ASP A 111 4.05 -0.75 21.10
C ASP A 111 3.78 -2.24 21.36
N ARG A 112 3.45 -3.02 20.32
CA ARG A 112 3.13 -4.45 20.40
C ARG A 112 4.31 -5.39 20.13
N LEU A 113 5.42 -4.88 19.63
CA LEU A 113 6.61 -5.70 19.35
C LEU A 113 7.21 -6.34 20.61
N THR A 114 7.84 -7.49 20.45
CA THR A 114 8.71 -8.06 21.50
C THR A 114 9.98 -7.21 21.68
N PRO A 115 10.71 -7.33 22.80
CA PRO A 115 11.99 -6.64 22.98
C PRO A 115 13.00 -6.93 21.85
N GLU A 116 13.04 -8.16 21.35
CA GLU A 116 13.92 -8.61 20.26
C GLU A 116 13.53 -7.97 18.94
N GLN A 117 12.23 -7.92 18.65
CA GLN A 117 11.66 -7.27 17.46
C GLN A 117 11.92 -5.75 17.46
N ARG A 118 11.75 -5.07 18.61
CA ARG A 118 12.15 -3.65 18.74
C ARG A 118 13.64 -3.47 18.48
N GLY A 119 14.48 -4.39 18.99
CA GLY A 119 15.91 -4.41 18.70
C GLY A 119 16.22 -4.58 17.22
N GLY A 120 15.50 -5.46 16.52
CA GLY A 120 15.66 -5.68 15.08
C GLY A 120 15.33 -4.43 14.26
N PHE A 121 14.21 -3.77 14.57
CA PHE A 121 13.84 -2.49 13.96
C PHE A 121 14.91 -1.41 14.19
N LEU A 122 15.38 -1.25 15.43
CA LEU A 122 16.41 -0.26 15.78
C LEU A 122 17.78 -0.59 15.17
N SER A 123 18.13 -1.88 15.02
CA SER A 123 19.33 -2.31 14.30
C SER A 123 19.27 -1.88 12.84
N TRP A 124 18.15 -2.15 12.16
CA TRP A 124 17.96 -1.74 10.77
C TRP A 124 18.02 -0.22 10.59
N LEU A 125 17.42 0.56 11.50
CA LEU A 125 17.56 2.02 11.51
C LEU A 125 19.03 2.45 11.70
N GLY A 126 19.78 1.79 12.60
CA GLY A 126 21.18 2.05 12.87
C GLY A 126 22.12 1.70 11.70
N GLU A 127 21.76 0.69 10.93
CA GLU A 127 22.43 0.28 9.69
C GLU A 127 22.09 1.20 8.49
N GLY A 128 21.49 2.37 8.78
CA GLY A 128 21.15 3.38 7.77
C GLY A 128 19.93 3.00 6.93
N ARG A 129 19.05 2.13 7.44
CA ARG A 129 17.86 1.63 6.74
C ARG A 129 18.20 0.86 5.46
N ARG A 130 19.32 0.14 5.46
CA ARG A 130 19.80 -0.68 4.34
C ARG A 130 20.13 -2.09 4.83
N GLY A 131 20.36 -3.01 3.89
CA GLY A 131 20.66 -4.41 4.19
C GLY A 131 19.43 -5.30 4.30
N ALA A 132 19.63 -6.57 4.68
CA ALA A 132 18.55 -7.55 4.82
C ALA A 132 17.57 -7.13 5.93
N VAL A 133 16.27 -7.16 5.64
CA VAL A 133 15.24 -6.59 6.50
C VAL A 133 13.95 -7.42 6.45
N ASP A 134 13.26 -7.51 7.58
CA ASP A 134 11.86 -7.94 7.61
C ASP A 134 10.93 -6.81 7.13
N HIS A 135 9.90 -7.16 6.37
CA HIS A 135 8.96 -6.18 5.81
C HIS A 135 8.27 -5.30 6.86
N ALA A 136 8.08 -5.80 8.08
CA ALA A 136 7.49 -5.02 9.19
C ALA A 136 8.26 -3.72 9.48
N TRP A 137 9.59 -3.73 9.34
CA TRP A 137 10.43 -2.56 9.63
C TRP A 137 10.27 -1.46 8.58
N LEU A 138 10.13 -1.86 7.30
CA LEU A 138 9.83 -0.96 6.20
C LEU A 138 8.49 -0.25 6.42
N LEU A 139 7.47 -1.02 6.80
CA LEU A 139 6.14 -0.49 7.10
C LEU A 139 6.15 0.47 8.28
N LEU A 140 6.76 0.11 9.43
CA LEU A 140 6.84 1.00 10.59
C LEU A 140 7.50 2.35 10.27
N PHE A 141 8.56 2.32 9.46
CA PHE A 141 9.21 3.55 9.01
C PHE A 141 8.29 4.37 8.10
N LEU A 142 7.69 3.71 7.10
CA LEU A 142 6.79 4.35 6.15
C LEU A 142 5.59 5.02 6.86
N TYR A 143 5.03 4.38 7.88
CA TYR A 143 3.93 4.92 8.68
C TYR A 143 4.26 6.28 9.31
N GLY A 144 5.50 6.45 9.77
CA GLY A 144 6.02 7.71 10.30
C GLY A 144 6.12 8.78 9.21
N VAL A 145 6.68 8.43 8.06
CA VAL A 145 6.81 9.36 6.93
C VAL A 145 5.43 9.81 6.42
N GLU A 146 4.48 8.88 6.26
CA GLU A 146 3.11 9.18 5.84
C GLU A 146 2.42 10.14 6.81
N ARG A 147 2.50 9.87 8.12
CA ARG A 147 1.93 10.77 9.13
C ARG A 147 2.59 12.15 9.09
N ARG A 148 3.91 12.20 8.94
CA ARG A 148 4.65 13.45 8.86
C ARG A 148 4.22 14.29 7.66
N LEU A 149 4.08 13.68 6.49
CA LEU A 149 3.73 14.38 5.25
C LEU A 149 2.26 14.79 5.20
N PHE A 150 1.33 13.92 5.63
CA PHE A 150 -0.09 14.09 5.34
C PHE A 150 -0.97 14.48 6.52
N VAL A 151 -0.46 14.38 7.76
CA VAL A 151 -1.22 14.74 8.97
C VAL A 151 -0.57 15.92 9.68
N ASP A 152 0.71 15.80 10.01
CA ASP A 152 1.41 16.82 10.77
C ASP A 152 1.95 17.93 9.86
N GLY A 153 2.36 17.60 8.64
CA GLY A 153 2.82 18.51 7.61
C GLY A 153 1.85 19.67 7.33
N PRO A 154 0.58 19.38 6.97
CA PRO A 154 -0.43 20.40 6.73
C PRO A 154 -0.75 21.28 7.95
N ARG A 155 -0.51 20.78 9.18
CA ARG A 155 -0.74 21.52 10.42
C ARG A 155 0.45 22.39 10.84
N ALA A 156 1.66 21.89 10.60
CA ALA A 156 2.91 22.47 11.09
C ALA A 156 3.74 23.20 10.01
N ASN A 157 3.28 23.17 8.75
CA ASN A 157 3.95 23.74 7.58
C ASN A 157 5.43 23.31 7.48
N ILE A 158 5.65 22.00 7.29
CA ILE A 158 7.00 21.43 7.27
C ILE A 158 7.82 21.99 6.09
N PRO A 159 9.12 22.32 6.28
CA PRO A 159 9.93 22.93 5.23
C PRO A 159 10.08 22.07 3.98
N MET A 160 10.14 22.69 2.80
CA MET A 160 10.36 21.98 1.52
C MET A 160 11.60 21.08 1.57
N ARG A 161 12.70 21.56 2.15
CA ARG A 161 13.92 20.77 2.32
C ARG A 161 13.70 19.47 3.12
N GLU A 162 12.80 19.48 4.10
CA GLU A 162 12.46 18.27 4.85
C GLU A 162 11.67 17.29 3.98
N GLN A 163 10.69 17.79 3.22
CA GLN A 163 9.90 17.00 2.27
C GLN A 163 10.80 16.37 1.20
N ASP A 164 11.72 17.14 0.61
CA ASP A 164 12.69 16.66 -0.38
C ASP A 164 13.58 15.54 0.19
N ARG A 165 13.99 15.66 1.45
CA ARG A 165 14.78 14.64 2.14
C ARG A 165 13.99 13.37 2.43
N LEU A 166 12.71 13.50 2.80
CA LEU A 166 11.81 12.35 2.96
C LEU A 166 11.56 11.66 1.62
N ALA A 167 11.28 12.41 0.56
CA ALA A 167 11.11 11.86 -0.78
C ALA A 167 12.39 11.19 -1.30
N ALA A 168 13.57 11.75 -1.01
CA ALA A 168 14.85 11.10 -1.33
C ALA A 168 15.00 9.76 -0.60
N GLU A 169 14.74 9.71 0.70
CA GLU A 169 14.83 8.45 1.46
C GLU A 169 13.86 7.39 0.94
N ILE A 170 12.61 7.75 0.63
CA ILE A 170 11.63 6.80 0.07
C ILE A 170 12.08 6.26 -1.30
N ARG A 171 12.71 7.09 -2.14
CA ARG A 171 13.27 6.64 -3.42
C ARG A 171 14.44 5.67 -3.23
N GLU A 172 15.37 5.98 -2.34
CA GLU A 172 16.50 5.08 -2.05
C GLU A 172 16.05 3.75 -1.42
N LEU A 173 15.02 3.77 -0.57
CA LEU A 173 14.39 2.56 -0.05
C LEU A 173 13.71 1.76 -1.16
N MET A 174 13.05 2.42 -2.10
CA MET A 174 12.44 1.76 -3.26
C MET A 174 13.49 1.14 -4.19
N GLU A 175 14.66 1.77 -4.36
CA GLU A 175 15.79 1.17 -5.08
C GLU A 175 16.31 -0.10 -4.38
N THR A 176 16.33 -0.10 -3.04
CA THR A 176 16.85 -1.22 -2.25
C THR A 176 15.85 -2.37 -2.10
N TYR A 177 14.56 -2.06 -1.94
CA TYR A 177 13.52 -2.99 -1.50
C TYR A 177 12.32 -3.08 -2.47
N GLY A 178 12.43 -2.46 -3.66
CA GLY A 178 11.35 -2.37 -4.65
C GLY A 178 10.94 -3.69 -5.31
N GLU A 179 11.67 -4.77 -5.07
CA GLU A 179 11.25 -6.13 -5.42
C GLU A 179 10.01 -6.57 -4.60
N ILE A 180 9.83 -6.02 -3.39
CA ILE A 180 8.62 -6.23 -2.61
C ILE A 180 7.51 -5.37 -3.23
N ARG A 181 6.59 -6.04 -3.95
CA ARG A 181 5.56 -5.40 -4.77
C ARG A 181 4.71 -4.40 -4.00
N SER A 182 4.16 -4.80 -2.86
CA SER A 182 3.30 -3.93 -2.05
C SER A 182 4.06 -2.70 -1.53
N PHE A 183 5.30 -2.90 -1.06
CA PHE A 183 6.15 -1.82 -0.59
C PHE A 183 6.47 -0.82 -1.70
N ARG A 184 6.82 -1.31 -2.90
CA ARG A 184 7.05 -0.46 -4.08
C ARG A 184 5.81 0.37 -4.42
N GLY A 185 4.64 -0.26 -4.46
CA GLY A 185 3.37 0.43 -4.73
C GLY A 185 3.05 1.50 -3.69
N GLN A 186 3.22 1.20 -2.41
CA GLN A 186 3.02 2.16 -1.31
C GLN A 186 4.02 3.34 -1.39
N CYS A 187 5.29 3.09 -1.71
CA CYS A 187 6.30 4.13 -1.91
C CYS A 187 5.92 5.04 -3.08
N LYS A 188 5.53 4.46 -4.23
CA LYS A 188 5.05 5.23 -5.39
C LYS A 188 3.82 6.08 -5.04
N ASN A 189 2.85 5.51 -4.32
CA ASN A 189 1.67 6.24 -3.85
C ASN A 189 2.06 7.44 -3.00
N LEU A 190 2.92 7.23 -1.99
CA LEU A 190 3.40 8.28 -1.09
C LEU A 190 4.07 9.41 -1.88
N LEU A 191 4.99 9.06 -2.79
CA LEU A 191 5.71 10.04 -3.60
C LEU A 191 4.76 10.82 -4.53
N ALA A 192 3.84 10.14 -5.20
CA ALA A 192 2.86 10.76 -6.09
C ALA A 192 1.89 11.67 -5.32
N ALA A 193 1.39 11.22 -4.16
CA ALA A 193 0.50 12.00 -3.31
C ALA A 193 1.20 13.20 -2.67
N SER A 194 2.46 13.04 -2.26
CA SER A 194 3.32 14.14 -1.80
C SER A 194 3.45 15.19 -2.90
N TRP A 195 3.93 14.82 -4.09
CA TRP A 195 4.01 15.73 -5.25
C TRP A 195 2.67 16.42 -5.54
N ALA A 196 1.58 15.65 -5.60
CA ALA A 196 0.23 16.15 -5.86
C ALA A 196 -0.22 17.18 -4.82
N SER A 197 0.14 16.98 -3.55
CA SER A 197 -0.26 17.86 -2.45
C SER A 197 0.58 19.14 -2.34
N HIS A 198 1.83 19.14 -2.83
CA HIS A 198 2.77 20.27 -2.68
C HIS A 198 2.47 21.45 -3.61
N GLY A 199 1.67 21.26 -4.66
CA GLY A 199 1.15 22.38 -5.45
C GLY A 199 2.11 22.94 -6.51
N VAL A 200 3.28 22.32 -6.70
CA VAL A 200 4.28 22.74 -7.70
C VAL A 200 4.22 21.78 -8.89
N PHE A 201 3.54 22.22 -9.95
CA PHE A 201 3.20 21.38 -11.11
C PHE A 201 3.90 21.81 -12.40
N ALA A 202 5.02 22.51 -12.29
CA ALA A 202 5.80 22.90 -13.46
C ALA A 202 6.30 21.68 -14.24
N GLU A 203 6.71 20.63 -13.51
CA GLU A 203 7.17 19.37 -14.06
C GLU A 203 6.63 18.21 -13.20
N ILE A 204 6.38 17.07 -13.85
CA ILE A 204 6.08 15.80 -13.18
C ILE A 204 7.44 15.13 -12.96
N PRO A 205 7.86 14.87 -11.71
CA PRO A 205 9.11 14.18 -11.44
C PRO A 205 9.12 12.77 -12.05
N ASP A 206 10.30 12.29 -12.43
CA ASP A 206 10.53 10.97 -13.02
C ASP A 206 10.08 9.80 -12.14
N TYR A 207 10.13 9.98 -10.82
CA TYR A 207 9.69 8.99 -9.84
C TYR A 207 8.16 8.93 -9.67
N VAL A 208 7.40 9.85 -10.27
CA VAL A 208 5.94 9.82 -10.24
C VAL A 208 5.44 8.99 -11.42
N ASP A 209 4.92 7.81 -11.12
CA ASP A 209 4.47 6.84 -12.10
C ASP A 209 2.94 6.70 -12.07
N PHE A 210 2.27 7.30 -13.05
CA PHE A 210 0.82 7.22 -13.20
C PHE A 210 0.33 5.96 -13.93
N THR A 211 1.20 5.01 -14.24
CA THR A 211 0.78 3.68 -14.73
C THR A 211 0.41 2.73 -13.59
N ASP A 212 0.85 3.06 -12.37
CA ASP A 212 0.60 2.27 -11.18
C ASP A 212 -0.74 2.67 -10.53
N ARG A 213 -1.65 1.71 -10.30
CA ARG A 213 -2.98 1.94 -9.72
C ARG A 213 -2.93 2.55 -8.32
N PHE A 214 -1.82 2.34 -7.60
CA PHE A 214 -1.56 3.03 -6.33
C PHE A 214 -1.59 4.56 -6.48
N CYS A 215 -1.25 5.10 -7.66
CA CYS A 215 -1.16 6.53 -7.92
C CYS A 215 -2.47 7.14 -8.48
N SER A 216 -3.56 6.37 -8.56
CA SER A 216 -4.85 6.81 -9.13
C SER A 216 -5.39 8.10 -8.51
N GLY A 217 -5.30 8.24 -7.18
CA GLY A 217 -5.72 9.46 -6.49
C GLY A 217 -4.89 10.69 -6.87
N ALA A 218 -3.57 10.55 -6.97
CA ALA A 218 -2.66 11.63 -7.36
C ALA A 218 -2.83 12.03 -8.84
N PHE A 219 -3.18 11.09 -9.71
CA PHE A 219 -3.43 11.34 -11.13
C PHE A 219 -4.56 12.36 -11.38
N ASN A 220 -5.48 12.52 -10.42
CA ASN A 220 -6.55 13.53 -10.47
C ASN A 220 -6.02 14.97 -10.65
N VAL A 221 -4.79 15.25 -10.21
CA VAL A 221 -4.10 16.52 -10.46
C VAL A 221 -3.97 16.79 -11.95
N ILE A 222 -3.73 15.78 -12.78
CA ILE A 222 -3.57 15.93 -14.23
C ILE A 222 -4.87 16.47 -14.84
N PHE A 223 -6.02 15.87 -14.52
CA PHE A 223 -7.33 16.38 -14.96
C PHE A 223 -7.51 17.83 -14.52
N SER A 224 -7.24 18.10 -13.25
CA SER A 224 -7.41 19.43 -12.68
C SER A 224 -6.53 20.51 -13.35
N LEU A 225 -5.30 20.17 -13.76
CA LEU A 225 -4.42 21.09 -14.48
C LEU A 225 -4.98 21.51 -15.85
N TYR A 226 -5.58 20.57 -16.58
CA TYR A 226 -6.29 20.89 -17.83
C TYR A 226 -7.50 21.80 -17.57
N VAL A 227 -8.30 21.51 -16.53
CA VAL A 227 -9.43 22.35 -16.13
C VAL A 227 -9.00 23.75 -15.73
N ALA A 228 -7.94 23.87 -14.92
CA ALA A 228 -7.38 25.15 -14.49
C ALA A 228 -6.87 25.97 -15.69
N GLY A 229 -6.24 25.31 -16.66
CA GLY A 229 -5.75 25.91 -17.89
C GLY A 229 -6.83 26.21 -18.94
N GLY A 230 -8.09 25.85 -18.69
CA GLY A 230 -9.18 26.00 -19.67
C GLY A 230 -8.98 25.16 -20.94
N ARG A 231 -8.25 24.04 -20.83
CA ARG A 231 -7.93 23.14 -21.94
C ARG A 231 -8.83 21.91 -21.92
N PRO A 232 -9.19 21.33 -23.07
CA PRO A 232 -9.89 20.06 -23.11
C PRO A 232 -9.01 18.94 -22.56
N ILE A 233 -9.63 17.94 -21.92
CA ILE A 233 -8.94 16.70 -21.52
C ILE A 233 -8.63 15.90 -22.79
N PRO A 234 -7.36 15.63 -23.14
CA PRO A 234 -7.02 14.90 -24.36
C PRO A 234 -7.25 13.40 -24.21
N ALA A 235 -7.25 12.68 -25.33
CA ALA A 235 -7.56 11.26 -25.41
C ALA A 235 -6.62 10.39 -24.55
N GLU A 236 -5.34 10.73 -24.52
CA GLU A 236 -4.30 9.99 -23.79
C GLU A 236 -4.50 10.10 -22.27
N VAL A 237 -4.91 11.28 -21.79
CA VAL A 237 -5.21 11.51 -20.36
C VAL A 237 -6.49 10.76 -19.96
N ALA A 238 -7.51 10.77 -20.83
CA ALA A 238 -8.73 10.01 -20.61
C ALA A 238 -8.48 8.49 -20.62
N LEU A 239 -7.63 7.99 -21.52
CA LEU A 239 -7.23 6.59 -21.58
C LEU A 239 -6.44 6.19 -20.33
N GLN A 240 -5.49 7.03 -19.89
CA GLN A 240 -4.72 6.75 -18.68
C GLN A 240 -5.62 6.69 -17.44
N TRP A 241 -6.63 7.55 -17.35
CA TRP A 241 -7.65 7.45 -16.30
C TRP A 241 -8.39 6.11 -16.34
N ILE A 242 -8.81 5.65 -17.52
CA ILE A 242 -9.45 4.35 -17.69
C ILE A 242 -8.53 3.20 -17.25
N ARG A 243 -7.23 3.25 -17.55
CA ARG A 243 -6.25 2.25 -17.11
C ARG A 243 -6.10 2.18 -15.60
N LEU A 244 -6.21 3.31 -14.91
CA LEU A 244 -6.15 3.38 -13.45
C LEU A 244 -7.46 2.92 -12.78
N HIS A 245 -8.56 2.91 -13.53
CA HIS A 245 -9.90 2.55 -13.10
C HIS A 245 -10.50 1.39 -13.93
N PRO A 246 -9.88 0.19 -13.92
CA PRO A 246 -10.34 -0.94 -14.71
C PRO A 246 -11.75 -1.40 -14.36
N GLU A 247 -12.25 -1.08 -13.15
CA GLU A 247 -13.64 -1.33 -12.73
C GLU A 247 -14.70 -0.63 -13.60
N HIS A 248 -14.29 0.35 -14.41
CA HIS A 248 -15.17 1.05 -15.33
C HIS A 248 -15.33 0.36 -16.68
N VAL A 249 -14.45 -0.58 -17.04
CA VAL A 249 -14.48 -1.29 -18.30
C VAL A 249 -14.93 -2.73 -18.05
N LYS A 250 -15.98 -3.16 -18.72
CA LYS A 250 -16.53 -4.51 -18.52
C LYS A 250 -15.72 -5.56 -19.28
N GLY A 251 -15.25 -6.55 -18.53
CA GLY A 251 -14.63 -7.77 -19.05
C GLY A 251 -13.16 -7.63 -19.42
N THR A 252 -12.61 -8.68 -20.01
CA THR A 252 -11.17 -8.90 -20.11
C THR A 252 -10.50 -8.25 -21.33
N MET A 253 -11.27 -7.65 -22.25
CA MET A 253 -10.77 -7.22 -23.57
C MET A 253 -9.69 -6.14 -23.51
N MET A 254 -9.82 -5.14 -22.63
CA MET A 254 -8.79 -4.11 -22.43
C MET A 254 -7.45 -4.72 -22.00
N ARG A 255 -7.51 -5.80 -21.22
CA ARG A 255 -6.34 -6.46 -20.62
C ARG A 255 -5.71 -7.48 -21.57
N ARG A 256 -6.53 -8.22 -22.34
CA ARG A 256 -6.08 -9.18 -23.37
C ARG A 256 -5.55 -8.49 -24.62
N PHE A 257 -6.13 -7.36 -25.01
CA PHE A 257 -5.82 -6.65 -26.26
C PHE A 257 -5.47 -5.17 -26.02
N PRO A 258 -4.45 -4.85 -25.21
CA PRO A 258 -4.18 -3.49 -24.76
C PRO A 258 -3.86 -2.53 -25.92
N SER A 259 -3.06 -2.97 -26.90
CA SER A 259 -2.68 -2.14 -28.05
C SER A 259 -3.85 -1.85 -28.98
N GLU A 260 -4.72 -2.84 -29.18
CA GLU A 260 -5.93 -2.64 -29.99
C GLU A 260 -6.94 -1.75 -29.27
N PHE A 261 -7.14 -1.97 -27.96
CA PHE A 261 -7.98 -1.13 -27.14
C PHE A 261 -7.54 0.32 -27.16
N GLU A 262 -6.24 0.59 -26.98
CA GLU A 262 -5.66 1.93 -27.10
C GLU A 262 -5.96 2.55 -28.47
N ARG A 263 -5.68 1.82 -29.55
CA ARG A 263 -5.95 2.31 -30.91
C ARG A 263 -7.43 2.64 -31.12
N LEU A 264 -8.35 1.79 -30.68
CA LEU A 264 -9.79 2.03 -30.82
C LEU A 264 -10.24 3.20 -29.96
N PHE A 265 -9.75 3.29 -28.71
CA PHE A 265 -10.10 4.35 -27.79
C PHE A 265 -9.64 5.72 -28.28
N ILE A 266 -8.37 5.88 -28.66
CA ILE A 266 -7.82 7.16 -29.15
C ILE A 266 -8.56 7.62 -30.42
N ASN A 267 -8.80 6.72 -31.37
CA ASN A 267 -9.53 7.03 -32.59
C ASN A 267 -10.99 7.42 -32.30
N GLY A 268 -11.70 6.62 -31.50
CA GLY A 268 -13.09 6.88 -31.14
C GLY A 268 -13.25 8.16 -30.32
N TYR A 269 -12.29 8.45 -29.44
CA TYR A 269 -12.26 9.68 -28.65
C TYR A 269 -12.11 10.91 -29.54
N SER A 270 -11.14 10.88 -30.46
CA SER A 270 -10.89 11.97 -31.40
C SER A 270 -12.08 12.23 -32.32
N GLN A 271 -12.75 11.17 -32.79
CA GLN A 271 -13.95 11.28 -33.62
C GLN A 271 -15.14 11.89 -32.86
N ARG A 272 -15.31 11.52 -31.58
CA ARG A 272 -16.48 11.89 -30.79
C ARG A 272 -16.33 13.24 -30.08
N PHE A 273 -15.11 13.59 -29.69
CA PHE A 273 -14.82 14.74 -28.83
C PHE A 273 -13.80 15.71 -29.44
N GLY A 274 -13.26 15.43 -30.63
CA GLY A 274 -12.26 16.28 -31.27
C GLY A 274 -10.99 16.38 -30.43
N GLU A 275 -10.57 17.60 -30.08
CA GLU A 275 -9.42 17.87 -29.22
C GLU A 275 -9.63 17.42 -27.77
N GLY A 276 -10.88 17.19 -27.36
CA GLY A 276 -11.22 16.48 -26.13
C GLY A 276 -12.38 17.07 -25.32
N ILE A 277 -12.58 16.54 -24.12
CA ILE A 277 -13.73 16.91 -23.28
C ILE A 277 -13.40 18.14 -22.42
N PHE A 278 -14.21 19.20 -22.56
CA PHE A 278 -14.13 20.36 -21.68
C PHE A 278 -14.85 20.11 -20.36
N ILE A 279 -14.19 20.40 -19.26
CA ILE A 279 -14.78 20.45 -17.92
C ILE A 279 -14.70 21.89 -17.44
N HIS A 280 -15.82 22.41 -16.92
CA HIS A 280 -15.89 23.80 -16.49
C HIS A 280 -15.05 24.03 -15.23
N ASN A 281 -14.25 25.09 -15.25
CA ASN A 281 -13.48 25.51 -14.09
C ASN A 281 -14.42 25.97 -12.97
N ASN A 282 -14.11 25.61 -11.72
CA ASN A 282 -14.97 25.85 -10.57
C ASN A 282 -14.15 26.27 -9.35
N ARG A 283 -14.84 26.78 -8.33
CA ARG A 283 -14.20 27.29 -7.10
C ARG A 283 -13.92 26.21 -6.05
N THR A 284 -14.35 24.97 -6.27
CA THR A 284 -14.12 23.88 -5.33
C THR A 284 -12.70 23.37 -5.52
N SER A 285 -11.93 23.34 -4.44
CA SER A 285 -10.56 22.81 -4.49
C SER A 285 -10.57 21.30 -4.74
N LEU A 286 -9.66 20.86 -5.60
CA LEU A 286 -9.36 19.46 -5.85
C LEU A 286 -9.12 18.76 -4.52
N SER A 287 -9.80 17.64 -4.31
CA SER A 287 -9.54 16.76 -3.19
C SER A 287 -9.48 15.31 -3.63
N PHE A 288 -8.57 14.54 -3.05
CA PHE A 288 -8.53 13.09 -3.24
C PHE A 288 -8.21 12.39 -1.92
N VAL A 289 -8.56 11.11 -1.83
CA VAL A 289 -8.31 10.31 -0.64
C VAL A 289 -6.99 9.56 -0.83
N TYR A 290 -6.00 9.87 0.00
CA TYR A 290 -4.76 9.12 0.09
C TYR A 290 -4.94 7.91 1.01
N ARG A 291 -4.71 6.71 0.49
CA ARG A 291 -4.71 5.47 1.26
C ARG A 291 -3.28 4.96 1.39
N GLY A 292 -2.70 5.20 2.57
CA GLY A 292 -1.32 4.84 2.89
C GLY A 292 -1.20 3.45 3.50
N ALA A 293 0.03 3.04 3.74
CA ALA A 293 0.36 1.83 4.47
C ALA A 293 -0.04 1.94 5.96
N ASN A 294 -0.05 3.15 6.53
CA ASN A 294 -0.33 3.38 7.94
C ASN A 294 -1.77 2.95 8.29
N PRO A 295 -1.94 1.92 9.15
CA PRO A 295 -3.27 1.39 9.48
C PRO A 295 -4.14 2.41 10.21
N SER A 296 -3.55 3.42 10.85
CA SER A 296 -4.32 4.48 11.50
C SER A 296 -5.15 5.31 10.52
N PHE A 297 -4.77 5.35 9.24
CA PHE A 297 -5.49 6.12 8.23
C PHE A 297 -6.85 5.47 7.88
N GLY A 298 -7.05 4.19 8.20
CA GLY A 298 -8.29 3.47 7.94
C GLY A 298 -8.71 3.57 6.47
N ASN A 299 -9.79 4.30 6.18
CA ASN A 299 -10.27 4.52 4.81
C ASN A 299 -9.49 5.58 4.02
N GLY A 300 -8.42 6.14 4.60
CA GLY A 300 -7.53 7.11 3.99
C GLY A 300 -7.67 8.52 4.57
N VAL A 301 -6.73 9.38 4.19
CA VAL A 301 -6.67 10.80 4.56
C VAL A 301 -7.07 11.64 3.37
N LYS A 302 -8.00 12.57 3.56
CA LYS A 302 -8.37 13.52 2.51
C LYS A 302 -7.25 14.55 2.32
N LEU A 303 -6.63 14.54 1.15
CA LEU A 303 -5.69 15.56 0.71
C LEU A 303 -6.44 16.60 -0.14
N THR A 304 -6.16 17.87 0.11
CA THR A 304 -6.76 18.98 -0.64
C THR A 304 -5.65 19.78 -1.29
N VAL A 305 -5.83 20.15 -2.56
CA VAL A 305 -4.91 20.99 -3.32
C VAL A 305 -5.60 22.31 -3.61
N PRO A 306 -5.42 23.35 -2.76
CA PRO A 306 -6.24 24.56 -2.84
C PRO A 306 -6.12 25.34 -4.15
N SER A 307 -4.97 25.24 -4.82
CA SER A 307 -4.66 25.95 -6.07
C SER A 307 -5.33 25.35 -7.31
N LEU A 308 -6.00 24.21 -7.19
CA LEU A 308 -6.49 23.42 -8.31
C LEU A 308 -8.01 23.17 -8.20
N PRO A 309 -8.78 23.28 -9.30
CA PRO A 309 -10.23 23.05 -9.30
C PRO A 309 -10.59 21.55 -9.25
N GLU A 310 -11.73 21.18 -8.69
CA GLU A 310 -12.22 19.79 -8.62
C GLU A 310 -12.80 19.35 -9.98
N PRO A 311 -12.16 18.44 -10.74
CA PRO A 311 -12.61 18.07 -12.07
C PRO A 311 -13.79 17.08 -12.07
N PHE A 312 -14.10 16.45 -10.93
CA PHE A 312 -15.07 15.34 -10.86
C PHE A 312 -16.42 15.70 -10.21
N LEU A 313 -16.77 16.98 -10.11
CA LEU A 313 -18.07 17.41 -9.56
C LEU A 313 -19.27 16.96 -10.41
N LEU A 314 -19.08 16.81 -11.73
CA LEU A 314 -20.10 16.36 -12.67
C LEU A 314 -19.74 14.98 -13.20
N ASP A 315 -20.72 14.07 -13.19
CA ASP A 315 -20.52 12.70 -13.70
C ASP A 315 -20.57 12.62 -15.24
N THR A 316 -21.19 13.60 -15.91
CA THR A 316 -21.43 13.55 -17.36
C THR A 316 -20.14 13.37 -18.19
N PRO A 317 -19.06 14.16 -17.98
CA PRO A 317 -17.79 13.96 -18.68
C PRO A 317 -17.22 12.55 -18.48
N LEU A 318 -17.21 12.05 -17.25
CA LEU A 318 -16.68 10.72 -16.92
C LEU A 318 -17.52 9.61 -17.52
N LYS A 319 -18.85 9.77 -17.51
CA LYS A 319 -19.76 8.83 -18.16
C LYS A 319 -19.49 8.73 -19.65
N GLN A 320 -19.20 9.83 -20.34
CA GLN A 320 -18.83 9.81 -21.76
C GLN A 320 -17.54 9.00 -22.01
N ILE A 321 -16.52 9.20 -21.18
CA ILE A 321 -15.24 8.46 -21.26
C ILE A 321 -15.48 6.96 -21.02
N ARG A 322 -16.21 6.61 -19.95
CA ARG A 322 -16.53 5.21 -19.60
C ARG A 322 -17.37 4.52 -20.67
N THR A 323 -18.35 5.21 -21.24
CA THR A 323 -19.16 4.67 -22.34
C THR A 323 -18.28 4.34 -23.55
N LEU A 324 -17.40 5.26 -23.96
CA LEU A 324 -16.48 4.98 -25.06
C LEU A 324 -15.57 3.78 -24.75
N ALA A 325 -15.04 3.69 -23.53
CA ALA A 325 -14.20 2.56 -23.11
C ALA A 325 -14.95 1.21 -23.23
N CYS A 326 -16.21 1.16 -22.79
CA CYS A 326 -17.06 -0.02 -22.96
C CYS A 326 -17.33 -0.32 -24.44
N ASP A 327 -17.65 0.69 -25.25
CA ASP A 327 -17.89 0.53 -26.70
C ASP A 327 -16.65 -0.08 -27.40
N CYS A 328 -15.44 0.36 -27.02
CA CYS A 328 -14.19 -0.21 -27.52
C CYS A 328 -14.00 -1.67 -27.09
N ALA A 329 -14.24 -1.99 -25.82
CA ALA A 329 -14.14 -3.38 -25.33
C ALA A 329 -15.15 -4.30 -26.04
N ASP A 330 -16.37 -3.83 -26.27
CA ASP A 330 -17.41 -4.57 -26.98
C ASP A 330 -17.07 -4.75 -28.46
N ALA A 331 -16.46 -3.75 -29.11
CA ALA A 331 -15.99 -3.87 -30.49
C ALA A 331 -14.92 -4.96 -30.62
N ILE A 332 -13.94 -5.00 -29.71
CA ILE A 332 -12.89 -6.04 -29.67
C ILE A 332 -13.52 -7.42 -29.44
N ARG A 333 -14.47 -7.54 -28.51
CA ARG A 333 -15.18 -8.80 -28.25
C ARG A 333 -15.93 -9.28 -29.49
N ASN A 334 -16.61 -8.38 -30.21
CA ASN A 334 -17.39 -8.72 -31.39
C ASN A 334 -16.54 -9.07 -32.61
N ASP A 335 -15.34 -8.50 -32.73
CA ASP A 335 -14.40 -8.85 -33.79
C ASP A 335 -13.72 -10.20 -33.50
N ASN A 336 -13.26 -10.39 -32.26
CA ASN A 336 -12.65 -11.66 -31.83
C ASN A 336 -13.66 -12.82 -31.77
N SER A 337 -14.93 -12.61 -31.45
CA SER A 337 -15.93 -13.70 -31.49
C SER A 337 -16.18 -14.25 -32.91
N LYS A 338 -15.70 -13.57 -33.96
CA LYS A 338 -15.73 -14.05 -35.34
C LYS A 338 -14.49 -14.88 -35.72
N GLY A 339 -13.45 -14.92 -34.87
CA GLY A 339 -12.26 -15.77 -35.01
C GLY A 339 -12.16 -16.73 -33.81
N HIS A 340 -12.25 -18.04 -34.03
CA HIS A 340 -12.34 -19.04 -32.97
C HIS A 340 -11.17 -19.05 -31.96
N ASP A 341 -11.52 -19.49 -30.74
CA ASP A 341 -10.69 -19.98 -29.62
C ASP A 341 -9.58 -19.06 -29.07
N LEU A 342 -9.83 -18.50 -27.88
CA LEU A 342 -8.76 -18.17 -26.95
C LEU A 342 -8.14 -19.50 -26.51
N ASP A 343 -6.95 -19.80 -27.01
CA ASP A 343 -6.21 -21.04 -26.79
C ASP A 343 -6.24 -21.45 -25.30
N ALA A 344 -6.98 -22.53 -25.01
CA ALA A 344 -6.90 -23.22 -23.74
C ALA A 344 -5.54 -23.92 -23.67
N VAL A 345 -4.70 -23.51 -22.72
CA VAL A 345 -3.44 -24.20 -22.44
C VAL A 345 -3.78 -25.59 -21.89
N HIS A 346 -3.55 -26.62 -22.73
CA HIS A 346 -3.62 -28.01 -22.33
C HIS A 346 -2.22 -28.52 -21.97
N GLY A 347 -2.09 -29.22 -20.84
CA GLY A 347 -1.33 -30.47 -20.84
C GLY A 347 -0.52 -30.85 -19.60
N GLU A 348 0.16 -29.92 -18.94
CA GLU A 348 1.10 -30.29 -17.85
C GLU A 348 0.88 -29.49 -16.55
N ASP A 349 0.32 -28.27 -16.61
CA ASP A 349 0.07 -27.41 -15.43
C ASP A 349 -1.26 -27.65 -14.71
N ARG A 350 -2.07 -28.64 -15.14
CA ARG A 350 -3.33 -28.97 -14.43
C ARG A 350 -3.10 -29.48 -13.00
N ASP A 351 -1.91 -29.98 -12.68
CA ASP A 351 -1.54 -30.36 -11.31
C ASP A 351 -1.40 -29.14 -10.37
N LEU A 352 -1.22 -27.92 -10.89
CA LEU A 352 -1.22 -26.70 -10.08
C LEU A 352 -2.62 -26.34 -9.56
N LEU A 353 -3.69 -26.95 -10.09
CA LEU A 353 -5.06 -26.71 -9.64
C LEU A 353 -5.42 -27.48 -8.36
N GLU A 354 -4.68 -28.54 -8.01
CA GLU A 354 -4.71 -29.16 -6.67
C GLU A 354 -3.87 -28.36 -5.64
N SER A 355 -3.11 -27.35 -6.07
CA SER A 355 -2.04 -26.73 -5.26
C SER A 355 -2.44 -25.57 -4.34
N LEU A 356 -3.62 -24.96 -4.51
CA LEU A 356 -4.11 -24.00 -3.52
C LEU A 356 -4.51 -24.79 -2.29
N ASP A 357 -3.90 -24.51 -1.14
CA ASP A 357 -4.37 -25.04 0.13
C ASP A 357 -5.78 -24.52 0.49
N ASP A 358 -6.37 -25.06 1.56
CA ASP A 358 -7.70 -24.67 2.02
C ASP A 358 -7.81 -23.17 2.32
N ASP A 359 -6.75 -22.57 2.86
CA ASP A 359 -6.72 -21.16 3.24
C ASP A 359 -6.73 -20.25 2.00
N HIS A 360 -5.97 -20.57 0.95
CA HIS A 360 -5.98 -19.80 -0.29
C HIS A 360 -7.27 -19.99 -1.10
N ARG A 361 -7.91 -21.16 -1.02
CA ARG A 361 -9.25 -21.37 -1.60
C ARG A 361 -10.30 -20.49 -0.91
N GLU A 362 -10.27 -20.44 0.41
CA GLU A 362 -11.16 -19.57 1.18
C GLU A 362 -10.87 -18.08 0.90
N LEU A 363 -9.60 -17.68 0.82
CA LEU A 363 -9.24 -16.32 0.43
C LEU A 363 -9.78 -15.96 -0.95
N MET A 364 -9.65 -16.85 -1.93
CA MET A 364 -10.20 -16.65 -3.28
C MET A 364 -11.73 -16.54 -3.25
N ALA A 365 -12.42 -17.39 -2.50
CA ALA A 365 -13.88 -17.34 -2.33
C ALA A 365 -14.34 -16.00 -1.74
N ARG A 366 -13.60 -15.48 -0.75
CA ARG A 366 -13.84 -14.14 -0.21
C ARG A 366 -13.64 -13.09 -1.28
N LEU A 367 -12.48 -13.08 -1.96
CA LEU A 367 -12.15 -12.10 -3.02
C LEU A 367 -13.21 -12.06 -4.14
N ALA A 368 -13.80 -13.20 -4.47
CA ALA A 368 -14.87 -13.33 -5.45
C ALA A 368 -16.22 -12.70 -5.05
N SER A 369 -16.32 -12.06 -3.87
CA SER A 369 -17.55 -11.37 -3.45
C SER A 369 -17.70 -9.95 -4.00
N LYS A 370 -16.60 -9.30 -4.43
CA LYS A 370 -16.62 -7.91 -4.93
C LYS A 370 -15.40 -7.56 -5.78
N THR A 371 -15.59 -6.60 -6.68
CA THR A 371 -14.57 -6.12 -7.62
C THR A 371 -13.48 -5.27 -6.98
N LEU A 372 -13.82 -4.43 -5.99
CA LEU A 372 -12.86 -3.53 -5.35
C LEU A 372 -12.69 -3.90 -3.87
N TRP A 373 -11.44 -4.13 -3.48
CA TRP A 373 -11.04 -4.51 -2.13
C TRP A 373 -10.17 -3.43 -1.52
N PRO A 374 -10.68 -2.64 -0.55
CA PRO A 374 -9.82 -1.76 0.25
C PRO A 374 -8.68 -2.58 0.84
N ARG A 375 -7.45 -2.07 0.77
CA ARG A 375 -6.28 -2.85 1.16
C ARG A 375 -6.36 -3.36 2.60
N GLY A 376 -6.84 -2.53 3.52
CA GLY A 376 -7.06 -2.92 4.90
C GLY A 376 -7.95 -4.16 5.06
N GLU A 377 -9.01 -4.29 4.26
CA GLU A 377 -9.89 -5.46 4.29
C GLU A 377 -9.22 -6.72 3.72
N PHE A 378 -8.44 -6.58 2.65
CA PHE A 378 -7.66 -7.69 2.10
C PHE A 378 -6.61 -8.20 3.09
N LEU A 379 -5.89 -7.29 3.74
CA LEU A 379 -4.89 -7.63 4.75
C LEU A 379 -5.52 -8.31 5.98
N SER A 380 -6.68 -7.83 6.45
CA SER A 380 -7.43 -8.51 7.52
C SER A 380 -7.87 -9.92 7.12
N ALA A 381 -8.32 -10.11 5.88
CA ALA A 381 -8.67 -11.45 5.38
C ALA A 381 -7.45 -12.39 5.34
N CYS A 382 -6.27 -11.88 4.99
CA CYS A 382 -5.03 -12.65 5.03
C CYS A 382 -4.63 -13.03 6.46
N GLU A 383 -4.74 -12.08 7.41
CA GLU A 383 -4.44 -12.33 8.84
C GLU A 383 -5.38 -13.39 9.44
N GLU A 384 -6.68 -13.31 9.15
CA GLU A 384 -7.67 -14.31 9.61
C GLU A 384 -7.39 -15.72 9.09
N LEU A 385 -6.84 -15.83 7.89
CA LEU A 385 -6.47 -17.09 7.24
C LEU A 385 -5.00 -17.47 7.48
N SER A 386 -4.26 -16.69 8.27
CA SER A 386 -2.84 -16.91 8.55
C SER A 386 -1.94 -17.02 7.30
N VAL A 387 -2.31 -16.35 6.21
CA VAL A 387 -1.55 -16.31 4.95
C VAL A 387 -0.85 -14.96 4.76
N LEU A 388 0.22 -14.95 3.97
CA LEU A 388 0.98 -13.73 3.69
C LEU A 388 0.40 -12.99 2.47
N PRO A 389 0.10 -11.68 2.56
CA PRO A 389 -0.61 -10.95 1.51
C PRO A 389 0.03 -11.01 0.11
N ASP A 390 1.31 -10.63 0.00
CA ASP A 390 1.99 -10.56 -1.30
C ASP A 390 2.16 -11.95 -1.94
N PRO A 391 2.64 -12.99 -1.21
CA PRO A 391 2.66 -14.36 -1.72
C PRO A 391 1.27 -14.87 -2.15
N SER A 392 0.20 -14.54 -1.42
CA SER A 392 -1.15 -14.95 -1.79
C SER A 392 -1.62 -14.30 -3.10
N ILE A 393 -1.33 -13.02 -3.35
CA ILE A 393 -1.63 -12.38 -4.65
C ILE A 393 -0.87 -13.08 -5.78
N GLU A 394 0.41 -13.39 -5.57
CA GLU A 394 1.25 -14.06 -6.58
C GLU A 394 0.73 -15.45 -6.92
N LEU A 395 0.38 -16.22 -5.90
CA LEU A 395 -0.14 -17.57 -6.04
C LEU A 395 -1.49 -17.55 -6.79
N ILE A 396 -2.43 -16.70 -6.35
CA ILE A 396 -3.75 -16.58 -6.99
C ILE A 396 -3.62 -16.08 -8.44
N ASN A 397 -2.75 -15.11 -8.71
CA ASN A 397 -2.53 -14.62 -10.07
C ASN A 397 -1.88 -15.66 -10.98
N SER A 398 -0.94 -16.46 -10.46
CA SER A 398 -0.33 -17.55 -11.22
C SER A 398 -1.38 -18.60 -11.59
N TRP A 399 -2.24 -18.98 -10.64
CA TRP A 399 -3.38 -19.86 -10.89
C TRP A 399 -4.34 -19.30 -11.96
N ALA A 400 -4.70 -18.02 -11.85
CA ALA A 400 -5.61 -17.37 -12.78
C ALA A 400 -5.00 -17.25 -14.19
N PHE A 401 -3.69 -17.04 -14.27
CA PHE A 401 -2.98 -16.93 -15.53
C PHE A 401 -2.94 -18.28 -16.26
N ILE A 402 -2.69 -19.38 -15.54
CA ILE A 402 -2.74 -20.73 -16.12
C ILE A 402 -4.15 -21.07 -16.62
N THR A 403 -5.16 -20.74 -15.83
CA THR A 403 -6.54 -21.18 -16.10
C THR A 403 -7.28 -20.28 -17.10
N GLY A 404 -7.04 -18.97 -17.04
CA GLY A 404 -7.76 -17.95 -17.80
C GLY A 404 -6.87 -17.02 -18.64
N GLY A 405 -5.55 -17.21 -18.64
CA GLY A 405 -4.60 -16.43 -19.45
C GLY A 405 -4.34 -15.00 -18.98
N LEU A 406 -4.83 -14.62 -17.79
CA LEU A 406 -4.67 -13.29 -17.21
C LEU A 406 -4.52 -13.37 -15.69
N PRO A 407 -3.80 -12.42 -15.05
CA PRO A 407 -3.84 -12.31 -13.60
C PRO A 407 -5.26 -11.92 -13.15
N LEU A 408 -5.70 -12.45 -12.01
CA LEU A 408 -7.03 -12.15 -11.46
C LEU A 408 -7.07 -10.80 -10.72
N ILE A 409 -5.98 -10.51 -10.01
CA ILE A 409 -5.87 -9.39 -9.09
C ILE A 409 -4.90 -8.37 -9.69
N GLU A 410 -5.36 -7.15 -9.87
CA GLU A 410 -4.49 -6.00 -10.09
C GLU A 410 -4.27 -5.27 -8.76
N ASP A 411 -3.00 -5.11 -8.42
CA ASP A 411 -2.60 -4.50 -7.17
C ASP A 411 -2.99 -3.00 -7.13
N GLY A 412 -2.99 -2.40 -5.94
CA GLY A 412 -3.42 -1.02 -5.72
C GLY A 412 -4.17 -0.83 -4.41
N ASP A 413 -4.65 0.39 -4.14
CA ASP A 413 -5.55 0.63 -3.02
C ASP A 413 -6.74 1.50 -3.47
N PRO A 414 -7.90 0.88 -3.79
CA PRO A 414 -8.24 -0.54 -3.58
C PRO A 414 -7.60 -1.50 -4.58
N LEU A 415 -7.42 -2.76 -4.18
CA LEU A 415 -7.11 -3.87 -5.10
C LEU A 415 -8.31 -4.09 -6.04
N PHE A 416 -8.03 -4.44 -7.29
CA PHE A 416 -9.05 -4.79 -8.28
C PHE A 416 -9.05 -6.29 -8.52
N VAL A 417 -10.22 -6.92 -8.39
CA VAL A 417 -10.47 -8.34 -8.66
C VAL A 417 -11.32 -8.44 -9.92
N ASP A 418 -10.80 -9.11 -10.95
CA ASP A 418 -11.49 -9.30 -12.23
C ASP A 418 -12.59 -10.36 -12.11
N MET A 419 -13.78 -9.89 -11.72
CA MET A 419 -14.95 -10.74 -11.56
C MET A 419 -15.43 -11.39 -12.87
N GLU A 420 -15.13 -10.79 -14.02
CA GLU A 420 -15.51 -11.37 -15.30
C GLU A 420 -14.55 -12.50 -15.66
N LEU A 421 -13.24 -12.33 -15.45
CA LEU A 421 -12.27 -13.40 -15.60
C LEU A 421 -12.60 -14.61 -14.71
N LEU A 422 -13.03 -14.38 -13.45
CA LEU A 422 -13.51 -15.47 -12.60
C LEU A 422 -14.69 -16.22 -13.23
N ARG A 423 -15.66 -15.50 -13.78
CA ARG A 423 -16.79 -16.12 -14.48
C ARG A 423 -16.33 -16.89 -15.71
N GLU A 424 -15.43 -16.33 -16.52
CA GLU A 424 -14.84 -17.02 -17.68
C GLU A 424 -14.19 -18.35 -17.27
N ILE A 425 -13.38 -18.32 -16.21
CA ILE A 425 -12.69 -19.49 -15.65
C ILE A 425 -13.70 -20.55 -15.17
N PHE A 426 -14.67 -20.18 -14.33
CA PHE A 426 -15.61 -21.16 -13.75
C PHE A 426 -16.73 -21.61 -14.70
N VAL A 427 -17.09 -20.81 -15.70
CA VAL A 427 -18.09 -21.20 -16.72
C VAL A 427 -17.45 -22.06 -17.82
N GLY A 428 -16.16 -21.86 -18.11
CA GLY A 428 -15.38 -22.70 -19.04
C GLY A 428 -15.21 -24.15 -18.59
N ASP A 429 -15.45 -24.44 -17.31
CA ASP A 429 -15.31 -25.77 -16.68
C ASP A 429 -16.57 -26.66 -16.78
N ASN A 430 -17.53 -26.31 -17.65
CA ASN A 430 -18.72 -27.14 -17.88
C ASN A 430 -18.37 -28.34 -18.79
N PRO A 431 -18.50 -29.62 -18.36
CA PRO A 431 -18.05 -30.81 -19.10
C PRO A 431 -19.03 -31.23 -20.22
N GLY A 432 -19.55 -30.25 -20.97
CA GLY A 432 -20.61 -30.42 -21.97
C GLY A 432 -20.18 -30.30 -23.44
N LYS A 433 -18.88 -30.32 -23.77
CA LYS A 433 -18.44 -30.56 -25.15
C LYS A 433 -18.53 -32.07 -25.44
N GLU A 434 -19.74 -32.53 -25.74
CA GLU A 434 -19.98 -33.87 -26.30
C GLU A 434 -19.05 -34.09 -27.50
N SER A 435 -18.20 -35.11 -27.38
CA SER A 435 -17.49 -35.69 -28.51
C SER A 435 -18.51 -36.12 -29.56
N GLY A 436 -18.56 -35.40 -30.68
CA GLY A 436 -19.29 -35.81 -31.88
C GLY A 436 -18.76 -37.15 -32.37
N MET A 437 -19.36 -38.23 -31.88
CA MET A 437 -19.05 -39.59 -32.31
C MET A 437 -19.59 -39.76 -33.73
N ARG A 438 -18.66 -39.74 -34.69
CA ARG A 438 -18.89 -40.08 -36.09
C ARG A 438 -19.53 -41.47 -36.17
N THR A 439 -20.80 -41.52 -36.56
CA THR A 439 -21.43 -42.73 -37.11
C THR A 439 -20.89 -42.94 -38.53
N GLY A 440 -19.72 -43.59 -38.62
CA GLY A 440 -19.21 -44.15 -39.87
C GLY A 440 -19.64 -45.61 -39.99
N GLY A 441 -20.66 -45.87 -40.80
CA GLY A 441 -21.00 -47.23 -41.20
C GLY A 441 -19.86 -47.87 -42.01
N MET A 442 -19.59 -49.14 -41.73
CA MET A 442 -18.78 -49.98 -42.61
C MET A 442 -19.67 -51.11 -43.13
N LYS A 443 -19.87 -51.10 -44.45
CA LYS A 443 -20.16 -52.29 -45.23
C LYS A 443 -18.95 -53.22 -45.14
N GLU A 444 -19.16 -54.45 -44.73
CA GLU A 444 -19.04 -55.66 -45.57
C GLU A 444 -19.75 -56.82 -44.89
#